data_AF-A0A8J5LJJ2-F1
#
_entry.id   AF-A0A8J5LJJ2-F1
#
_cell.length_a   1.000
_cell.length_b   1.000
_cell.length_c   1.000
_cell.angle_alpha   90.00
_cell.angle_beta   90.00
_cell.angle_gamma   90.00
#
_symmetry.space_group_name_H-M   'P 1'
#
loop_
_entity.id
_entity.type
_entity.pdbx_description
1 polymer ?
#
loop_
_entity_poly.entity_id
_entity_poly.type
_entity_poly.pdbx_seq_one_letter_code
_entity_poly.pdbx_strand_id
1 'polypeptide(L)'
;MGERHLGELPGDKDKDDDGDEHAAIEELERRIWRDEMLLKRLKEQRQNQHKAQGDSAKNEQARRKKKMSRAQDGLLRHMLRMMETCRARGFVYGIITEKGKPVSGASDNLRGWWKEKVRFHRHGPAAIAKHQADNAIPGSDGGGAKPGAAAGSHVLQELQDTTLGSLLSALMPHCDPPQRRFPLEKGIAPPWWRGRGLVASDGDTR
;
A
#
# COMPACT_ATOMS: atom_id res chain seq x y z
N MET A 1 27.54 104.29 33.80
CA MET A 1 27.94 102.90 34.12
C MET A 1 26.89 102.03 33.46
N GLY A 2 27.11 101.48 32.27
CA GLY A 2 28.04 100.38 32.00
C GLY A 2 27.26 99.07 32.22
N GLU A 3 27.12 98.11 31.31
CA GLU A 3 27.77 97.79 30.04
C GLU A 3 26.80 96.96 29.19
N ARG A 4 27.03 96.96 27.87
CA ARG A 4 26.50 95.98 26.92
C ARG A 4 27.32 94.69 27.04
N HIS A 5 26.74 93.50 26.93
CA HIS A 5 27.36 92.41 26.16
C HIS A 5 26.40 91.26 25.83
N LEU A 6 26.45 90.86 24.55
CA LEU A 6 26.31 89.54 23.92
C LEU A 6 25.25 88.57 24.48
N GLY A 7 24.28 88.03 23.73
CA GLY A 7 24.31 87.61 22.34
C GLY A 7 24.49 86.08 22.29
N GLU A 8 23.45 85.33 21.90
CA GLU A 8 23.58 84.03 21.22
C GLU A 8 22.21 83.54 20.68
N LEU A 9 22.23 83.11 19.41
CA LEU A 9 21.18 82.35 18.71
C LEU A 9 21.32 80.84 19.03
N PRO A 10 20.70 79.93 18.26
CA PRO A 10 19.65 79.01 18.67
C PRO A 10 20.22 77.64 19.13
N GLY A 11 19.67 77.07 20.20
CA GLY A 11 19.98 75.69 20.57
C GLY A 11 19.09 74.71 19.82
N ASP A 12 19.63 74.14 18.75
CA ASP A 12 19.14 72.96 18.03
C ASP A 12 18.56 71.90 18.98
N LYS A 13 17.31 71.49 18.73
CA LYS A 13 16.70 70.28 19.29
C LYS A 13 16.19 69.39 18.17
N ASP A 14 17.08 68.97 17.28
CA ASP A 14 16.73 67.99 16.24
C ASP A 14 17.95 67.09 15.96
N LYS A 15 18.36 66.23 16.91
CA LYS A 15 19.39 65.19 16.67
C LYS A 15 19.28 63.95 17.57
N ASP A 16 18.08 63.57 17.99
CA ASP A 16 17.87 62.29 18.72
C ASP A 16 16.89 61.33 18.02
N ASP A 17 16.37 61.65 16.83
CA ASP A 17 15.39 60.81 16.10
C ASP A 17 16.06 59.94 15.00
N ASP A 18 17.08 60.47 14.30
CA ASP A 18 17.82 59.74 13.24
C ASP A 18 18.58 58.49 13.73
N GLY A 19 18.99 58.47 15.01
CA GLY A 19 19.73 57.35 15.60
C GLY A 19 18.86 56.14 15.93
N ASP A 20 17.59 56.37 16.29
CA ASP A 20 16.62 55.33 16.59
C ASP A 20 16.09 54.68 15.30
N GLU A 21 15.85 55.50 14.27
CA GLU A 21 15.49 55.00 12.93
C GLU A 21 16.61 54.14 12.31
N HIS A 22 17.87 54.58 12.40
CA HIS A 22 19.01 53.80 11.87
C HIS A 22 19.20 52.48 12.63
N ALA A 23 19.04 52.46 13.95
CA ALA A 23 19.10 51.24 14.75
C ALA A 23 17.93 50.28 14.44
N ALA A 24 16.73 50.81 14.19
CA ALA A 24 15.57 50.02 13.78
C ALA A 24 15.76 49.39 12.39
N ILE A 25 16.35 50.11 11.45
CA ILE A 25 16.70 49.60 10.12
C ILE A 25 17.72 48.46 10.24
N GLU A 26 18.77 48.61 11.04
CA GLU A 26 19.79 47.58 11.22
C GLU A 26 19.24 46.31 11.93
N GLU A 27 18.29 46.46 12.88
CA GLU A 27 17.57 45.33 13.46
C GLU A 27 16.65 44.63 12.44
N LEU A 28 15.97 45.40 11.59
CA LEU A 28 15.15 44.88 10.50
C LEU A 28 15.99 44.09 9.49
N GLU A 29 17.14 44.60 9.08
CA GLU A 29 18.09 43.90 8.20
C GLU A 29 18.58 42.58 8.83
N ARG A 30 18.91 42.59 10.13
CA ARG A 30 19.28 41.37 10.87
C ARG A 30 18.12 40.37 10.97
N ARG A 31 16.86 40.82 11.04
CA ARG A 31 15.68 39.93 11.01
C ARG A 31 15.46 39.34 9.63
N ILE A 32 15.51 40.17 8.59
CA ILE A 32 15.39 39.73 7.19
C ILE A 32 16.46 38.69 6.88
N TRP A 33 17.72 38.95 7.27
CA TRP A 33 18.80 37.99 7.06
C TRP A 33 18.59 36.66 7.81
N ARG A 34 18.10 36.70 9.05
CA ARG A 34 17.73 35.48 9.80
C ARG A 34 16.62 34.71 9.10
N ASP A 35 15.61 35.41 8.61
CA ASP A 35 14.48 34.81 7.89
C ASP A 35 14.90 34.24 6.53
N GLU A 36 15.80 34.92 5.80
CA GLU A 36 16.40 34.43 4.56
C GLU A 36 17.21 33.15 4.78
N MET A 37 18.02 33.12 5.84
CA MET A 37 18.79 31.93 6.21
C MET A 37 17.89 30.77 6.65
N LEU A 38 16.83 31.06 7.40
CA LEU A 38 15.82 30.07 7.77
C LEU A 38 15.09 29.53 6.53
N LEU A 39 14.67 30.41 5.62
CA LEU A 39 14.01 30.05 4.37
C LEU A 39 14.91 29.19 3.47
N LYS A 40 16.19 29.54 3.36
CA LYS A 40 17.18 28.75 2.61
C LYS A 40 17.34 27.36 3.22
N ARG A 41 17.48 27.26 4.54
CA ARG A 41 17.59 25.97 5.26
C ARG A 41 16.33 25.10 5.07
N LEU A 42 15.14 25.71 5.11
CA LEU A 42 13.87 25.00 4.90
C LEU A 42 13.71 24.51 3.44
N LYS A 43 14.15 25.30 2.45
CA LYS A 43 14.17 24.88 1.04
C LYS A 43 15.13 23.70 0.81
N GLU A 44 16.32 23.76 1.40
CA GLU A 44 17.32 22.67 1.33
C GLU A 44 16.82 21.39 2.01
N GLN A 45 16.20 21.50 3.20
CA GLN A 45 15.59 20.36 3.89
C GLN A 45 14.49 19.71 3.05
N ARG A 46 13.61 20.50 2.44
CA ARG A 46 12.56 19.99 1.55
C ARG A 46 13.14 19.28 0.33
N GLN A 47 14.17 19.84 -0.28
CA GLN A 47 14.83 19.25 -1.44
C GLN A 47 15.54 17.93 -1.08
N ASN A 48 16.19 17.86 0.08
CA ASN A 48 16.82 16.64 0.58
C ASN A 48 15.79 15.57 0.97
N GLN A 49 14.66 15.92 1.56
CA GLN A 49 13.58 14.98 1.83
C GLN A 49 13.04 14.36 0.54
N HIS A 50 12.82 15.18 -0.50
CA HIS A 50 12.36 14.70 -1.80
C HIS A 50 13.36 13.76 -2.48
N LYS A 51 14.67 14.05 -2.40
CA LYS A 51 15.72 13.15 -2.89
C LYS A 51 15.80 11.85 -2.10
N ALA A 52 15.81 11.93 -0.77
CA ALA A 52 15.86 10.75 0.11
C ALA A 52 14.67 9.80 -0.09
N GLN A 53 13.47 10.34 -0.27
CA GLN A 53 12.27 9.56 -0.56
C GLN A 53 12.34 8.87 -1.93
N GLY A 54 12.83 9.59 -2.96
CA GLY A 54 13.07 9.02 -4.29
C GLY A 54 14.13 7.91 -4.30
N ASP A 55 15.21 8.08 -3.55
CA ASP A 55 16.28 7.10 -3.44
C ASP A 55 15.86 5.86 -2.64
N SER A 56 15.06 6.05 -1.58
CA SER A 56 14.47 4.95 -0.81
C SER A 56 13.54 4.08 -1.68
N ALA A 57 12.63 4.70 -2.44
CA ALA A 57 11.72 3.98 -3.33
C ALA A 57 12.46 3.26 -4.49
N LYS A 58 13.47 3.90 -5.08
CA LYS A 58 14.33 3.29 -6.11
C LYS A 58 15.12 2.10 -5.54
N ASN A 59 15.68 2.24 -4.33
CA ASN A 59 16.42 1.19 -3.66
C ASN A 59 15.50 0.00 -3.32
N GLU A 60 14.28 0.26 -2.83
CA GLU A 60 13.31 -0.80 -2.57
C GLU A 60 12.91 -1.55 -3.86
N GLN A 61 12.63 -0.83 -4.94
CA GLN A 61 12.33 -1.46 -6.23
C GLN A 61 13.52 -2.30 -6.74
N ALA A 62 14.75 -1.81 -6.60
CA ALA A 62 15.96 -2.56 -6.94
C ALA A 62 16.12 -3.81 -6.07
N ARG A 63 15.85 -3.71 -4.76
CA ARG A 63 15.89 -4.84 -3.82
C ARG A 63 14.85 -5.90 -4.17
N ARG A 64 13.62 -5.50 -4.51
CA ARG A 64 12.56 -6.41 -4.97
C ARG A 64 12.97 -7.14 -6.26
N LYS A 65 13.52 -6.41 -7.26
CA LYS A 65 14.06 -7.02 -8.50
C LYS A 65 15.16 -8.05 -8.21
N LYS A 66 16.11 -7.73 -7.33
CA LYS A 66 17.20 -8.66 -6.94
C LYS A 66 16.67 -9.92 -6.25
N LYS A 67 15.69 -9.80 -5.34
CA LYS A 67 15.05 -10.97 -4.71
C LYS A 67 14.38 -11.86 -5.74
N MET A 68 13.65 -11.27 -6.69
CA MET A 68 13.01 -12.01 -7.77
C MET A 68 14.04 -12.74 -8.64
N SER A 69 15.13 -12.07 -9.03
CA SER A 69 16.21 -12.68 -9.80
C SER A 69 16.78 -13.91 -9.08
N ARG A 70 17.10 -13.79 -7.78
CA ARG A 70 17.62 -14.91 -6.99
C ARG A 70 16.66 -16.10 -6.93
N ALA A 71 15.36 -15.83 -6.82
CA ALA A 71 14.34 -16.87 -6.83
C ALA A 71 14.25 -17.56 -8.21
N GLN A 72 14.34 -16.79 -9.30
CA GLN A 72 14.38 -17.34 -10.66
C GLN A 72 15.64 -18.16 -10.92
N ASP A 73 16.79 -17.68 -10.47
CA ASP A 73 18.05 -18.44 -10.57
C ASP A 73 17.92 -19.77 -9.81
N GLY A 74 17.25 -19.75 -8.65
CA GLY A 74 16.89 -20.94 -7.90
C GLY A 74 16.05 -21.90 -8.73
N LEU A 75 14.92 -21.44 -9.27
CA LEU A 75 14.03 -22.24 -10.11
C LEU A 75 14.76 -22.83 -11.31
N LEU A 76 15.53 -22.01 -12.03
CA LEU A 76 16.28 -22.43 -13.22
C LEU A 76 17.33 -23.49 -12.89
N ARG A 77 18.06 -23.35 -11.78
CA ARG A 77 19.00 -24.39 -11.32
C ARG A 77 18.31 -25.73 -11.10
N HIS A 78 17.12 -25.75 -10.50
CA HIS A 78 16.38 -26.99 -10.30
C HIS A 78 15.89 -27.59 -11.61
N MET A 79 15.39 -26.76 -12.54
CA MET A 79 14.94 -27.22 -13.86
C MET A 79 16.06 -27.84 -14.69
N LEU A 80 17.23 -27.19 -14.72
CA LEU A 80 18.43 -27.72 -15.38
C LEU A 80 18.84 -29.06 -14.75
N ARG A 81 18.88 -29.12 -13.41
CA ARG A 81 19.19 -30.38 -12.70
C ARG A 81 18.19 -31.49 -13.06
N MET A 82 16.89 -31.21 -13.15
CA MET A 82 15.90 -32.22 -13.56
C MET A 82 16.14 -32.75 -14.98
N MET A 83 16.58 -31.90 -15.91
CA MET A 83 16.95 -32.36 -17.26
C MET A 83 18.21 -33.22 -17.26
N GLU A 84 19.22 -32.85 -16.47
CA GLU A 84 20.50 -33.56 -16.39
C GLU A 84 20.40 -34.89 -15.64
N THR A 85 19.82 -34.88 -14.44
CA THR A 85 19.86 -36.04 -13.51
C THR A 85 18.58 -36.86 -13.52
N CYS A 86 17.43 -36.22 -13.76
CA CYS A 86 16.13 -36.90 -13.72
C CYS A 86 15.61 -37.27 -15.11
N ARG A 87 16.42 -37.08 -16.16
CA ARG A 87 16.07 -37.35 -17.57
C ARG A 87 14.81 -36.61 -18.03
N ALA A 88 14.51 -35.44 -17.44
CA ALA A 88 13.45 -34.60 -17.96
C ALA A 88 13.79 -34.17 -19.39
N ARG A 89 12.84 -34.32 -20.32
CA ARG A 89 13.08 -34.07 -21.76
C ARG A 89 13.04 -32.59 -22.16
N GLY A 90 12.60 -31.71 -21.25
CA GLY A 90 12.48 -30.28 -21.48
C GLY A 90 11.72 -29.61 -20.34
N PHE A 91 11.78 -28.28 -20.27
CA PHE A 91 11.00 -27.49 -19.31
C PHE A 91 10.46 -26.21 -19.95
N VAL A 92 9.37 -25.70 -19.39
CA VAL A 92 8.85 -24.35 -19.61
C VAL A 92 8.36 -23.80 -18.27
N TYR A 93 8.46 -22.49 -18.09
CA TYR A 93 7.83 -21.80 -16.97
C TYR A 93 7.41 -20.38 -17.36
N GLY A 94 6.38 -19.88 -16.69
CA GLY A 94 5.83 -18.55 -16.89
C GLY A 94 5.30 -17.97 -15.59
N ILE A 95 5.61 -16.71 -15.32
CA ILE A 95 5.22 -15.97 -14.13
C ILE A 95 4.66 -14.63 -14.60
N ILE A 96 3.43 -14.29 -14.21
CA ILE A 96 2.92 -12.94 -14.42
C ILE A 96 3.13 -12.15 -13.14
N THR A 97 3.89 -11.06 -13.24
CA THR A 97 4.11 -10.17 -12.09
C THR A 97 2.86 -9.35 -11.80
N GLU A 98 2.75 -8.80 -10.59
CA GLU A 98 1.67 -7.87 -10.22
C GLU A 98 1.55 -6.69 -11.20
N LYS A 99 2.66 -6.26 -11.82
CA LYS A 99 2.68 -5.21 -12.84
C LYS A 99 2.18 -5.67 -14.21
N GLY A 100 1.65 -6.89 -14.31
CA GLY A 100 1.22 -7.54 -15.55
C GLY A 100 2.36 -7.97 -16.48
N LYS A 101 3.62 -7.66 -16.15
CA LYS A 101 4.76 -8.03 -17.00
C LYS A 101 5.05 -9.52 -16.87
N PRO A 102 4.97 -10.30 -17.97
CA PRO A 102 5.30 -11.72 -17.96
C PRO A 102 6.81 -11.92 -17.89
N VAL A 103 7.23 -12.92 -17.11
CA VAL A 103 8.59 -13.46 -17.13
C VAL A 103 8.49 -14.95 -17.40
N SER A 104 9.27 -15.45 -18.36
CA SER A 104 9.18 -16.84 -18.77
C SER A 104 10.53 -17.39 -19.21
N GLY A 105 10.74 -18.70 -19.03
CA GLY A 105 11.91 -19.42 -19.53
C GLY A 105 11.54 -20.82 -20.01
N ALA A 106 12.39 -21.38 -20.86
CA ALA A 106 12.18 -22.70 -21.46
C ALA A 106 13.53 -23.32 -21.83
N SER A 107 13.56 -24.65 -21.94
CA SER A 107 14.67 -25.40 -22.54
C SER A 107 14.72 -25.16 -24.05
N ASP A 108 15.90 -25.33 -24.67
CA ASP A 108 16.12 -24.92 -26.06
C ASP A 108 15.22 -25.63 -27.06
N ASN A 109 14.96 -26.93 -26.84
CA ASN A 109 14.06 -27.73 -27.67
C ASN A 109 12.59 -27.30 -27.60
N LEU A 110 12.17 -26.59 -26.53
CA LEU A 110 10.79 -26.10 -26.36
C LEU A 110 10.66 -24.58 -26.53
N ARG A 111 11.79 -23.85 -26.58
CA ARG A 111 11.83 -22.38 -26.61
C ARG A 111 11.04 -21.80 -27.79
N GLY A 112 11.22 -22.34 -28.99
CA GLY A 112 10.50 -21.91 -30.19
C GLY A 112 9.00 -22.07 -30.04
N TRP A 113 8.54 -23.28 -29.69
CA TRP A 113 7.13 -23.58 -29.45
C TRP A 113 6.52 -22.68 -28.36
N TRP A 114 7.19 -22.53 -27.22
CA TRP A 114 6.70 -21.71 -26.11
C TRP A 114 6.57 -20.22 -26.48
N LYS A 115 7.56 -19.66 -27.17
CA LYS A 115 7.57 -18.25 -27.55
C LYS A 115 6.59 -17.95 -28.67
N GLU A 116 6.54 -18.78 -29.70
CA GLU A 116 5.87 -18.45 -30.97
C GLU A 116 4.46 -19.03 -31.09
N LYS A 117 4.23 -20.23 -30.56
CA LYS A 117 2.93 -20.90 -30.58
C LYS A 117 2.13 -20.61 -29.32
N VAL A 118 2.70 -20.86 -28.15
CA VAL A 118 1.99 -20.63 -26.88
C VAL A 118 1.89 -19.14 -26.54
N ARG A 119 2.87 -18.33 -26.95
CA ARG A 119 2.88 -16.86 -26.79
C ARG A 119 2.46 -16.44 -25.39
N PHE A 120 3.04 -17.06 -24.37
CA PHE A 120 2.69 -16.82 -22.96
C PHE A 120 2.69 -15.32 -22.59
N HIS A 121 3.60 -14.55 -23.19
CA HIS A 121 3.67 -13.10 -22.99
C HIS A 121 2.39 -12.34 -23.38
N ARG A 122 1.56 -12.88 -24.27
CA ARG A 122 0.25 -12.32 -24.67
C ARG A 122 -0.89 -12.99 -23.92
N HIS A 123 -0.91 -14.32 -23.91
CA HIS A 123 -2.06 -15.07 -23.37
C HIS A 123 -2.08 -15.10 -21.85
N GLY A 124 -0.92 -15.07 -21.17
CA GLY A 124 -0.85 -15.09 -19.71
C GLY A 124 -1.52 -13.87 -19.06
N PRO A 125 -1.13 -12.62 -19.40
CA PRO A 125 -1.80 -11.43 -18.89
C PRO A 125 -3.29 -11.38 -19.24
N ALA A 126 -3.66 -11.78 -20.46
CA ALA A 126 -5.05 -11.82 -20.89
C ALA A 126 -5.89 -12.83 -20.08
N ALA A 127 -5.33 -13.99 -19.74
CA ALA A 127 -6.01 -14.98 -18.91
C ALA A 127 -6.27 -14.47 -17.50
N ILE A 128 -5.32 -13.72 -16.90
CA ILE A 128 -5.53 -13.07 -15.60
C ILE A 128 -6.60 -11.98 -15.69
N ALA A 129 -6.54 -11.13 -16.72
CA ALA A 129 -7.53 -10.07 -16.91
C ALA A 129 -8.95 -10.65 -17.11
N LYS A 130 -9.07 -11.71 -17.90
CA LYS A 130 -10.33 -12.44 -18.08
C LYS A 130 -10.81 -13.03 -16.75
N HIS A 131 -9.96 -13.74 -16.03
CA HIS A 131 -10.30 -14.31 -14.73
C HIS A 131 -10.77 -13.23 -13.74
N GLN A 132 -10.08 -12.08 -13.72
CA GLN A 132 -10.47 -10.94 -12.89
C GLN A 132 -11.82 -10.38 -13.31
N ALA A 133 -12.12 -10.25 -14.60
CA ALA A 133 -13.42 -9.79 -15.08
C ALA A 133 -14.55 -10.78 -14.76
N ASP A 134 -14.32 -12.07 -14.98
CA ASP A 134 -15.30 -13.14 -14.71
C ASP A 134 -15.60 -13.27 -13.22
N ASN A 135 -14.65 -12.91 -12.35
CA ASN A 135 -14.76 -12.96 -10.89
C ASN A 135 -14.91 -11.57 -10.26
N ALA A 136 -15.01 -10.51 -11.08
CA ALA A 136 -15.23 -9.16 -10.59
C ALA A 136 -16.67 -9.06 -10.11
N ILE A 137 -16.83 -8.80 -8.82
CA ILE A 137 -18.14 -8.45 -8.27
C ILE A 137 -18.51 -7.06 -8.83
N PRO A 138 -19.66 -6.89 -9.49
CA PRO A 138 -20.12 -5.57 -9.90
C PRO A 138 -20.28 -4.68 -8.66
N GLY A 139 -19.50 -3.61 -8.54
CA GLY A 139 -19.62 -2.61 -7.48
C GLY A 139 -18.42 -2.42 -6.55
N SER A 140 -17.26 -3.05 -6.80
CA SER A 140 -16.03 -2.78 -6.03
C SER A 140 -15.21 -1.61 -6.57
N ASP A 141 -15.85 -0.48 -6.86
CA ASP A 141 -15.14 0.78 -7.05
C ASP A 141 -15.18 1.58 -5.74
N GLY A 142 -14.00 1.75 -5.14
CA GLY A 142 -13.73 2.77 -4.12
C GLY A 142 -13.85 2.33 -2.66
N GLY A 143 -12.70 2.08 -2.04
CA GLY A 143 -12.47 2.35 -0.62
C GLY A 143 -13.10 1.38 0.39
N GLY A 144 -12.27 0.51 0.97
CA GLY A 144 -12.48 -0.02 2.32
C GLY A 144 -13.66 -0.98 2.54
N ALA A 145 -13.34 -2.26 2.77
CA ALA A 145 -14.10 -3.25 3.54
C ALA A 145 -15.44 -3.79 2.97
N LYS A 146 -15.43 -5.06 2.54
CA LYS A 146 -16.08 -6.24 3.19
C LYS A 146 -16.14 -7.43 2.20
N PRO A 147 -15.90 -8.69 2.62
CA PRO A 147 -16.12 -9.83 1.73
C PRO A 147 -17.63 -10.05 1.55
N GLY A 148 -18.13 -9.79 0.33
CA GLY A 148 -19.52 -10.04 -0.05
C GLY A 148 -19.78 -11.53 -0.26
N ALA A 149 -20.70 -12.08 0.53
CA ALA A 149 -21.02 -13.50 0.68
C ALA A 149 -21.67 -14.21 -0.54
N ALA A 150 -21.65 -13.62 -1.74
CA ALA A 150 -22.37 -14.19 -2.91
C ALA A 150 -21.51 -15.11 -3.79
N ALA A 151 -20.21 -14.81 -3.96
CA ALA A 151 -19.32 -15.61 -4.83
C ALA A 151 -18.95 -16.98 -4.24
N GLY A 152 -19.04 -17.14 -2.92
CA GLY A 152 -18.81 -18.43 -2.26
C GLY A 152 -19.92 -19.45 -2.46
N SER A 153 -21.15 -19.03 -2.80
CA SER A 153 -22.32 -19.91 -2.73
C SER A 153 -22.30 -21.05 -3.75
N HIS A 154 -21.89 -20.80 -4.99
CA HIS A 154 -21.89 -21.84 -6.05
C HIS A 154 -20.77 -22.87 -5.85
N VAL A 155 -19.56 -22.40 -5.49
CA VAL A 155 -18.41 -23.28 -5.26
C VAL A 155 -18.60 -24.12 -4.00
N LEU A 156 -19.20 -23.55 -2.94
CA LEU A 156 -19.52 -24.30 -1.72
C LEU A 156 -20.60 -25.36 -1.97
N GLN A 157 -21.53 -25.14 -2.91
CA GLN A 157 -22.61 -26.08 -3.20
C GLN A 157 -22.11 -27.38 -3.87
N GLU A 158 -20.93 -27.37 -4.47
CA GLU A 158 -20.30 -28.54 -5.10
C GLU A 158 -19.45 -29.39 -4.13
N LEU A 159 -19.20 -28.90 -2.91
CA LEU A 159 -18.39 -29.59 -1.91
C LEU A 159 -19.22 -30.61 -1.11
N GLN A 160 -18.63 -31.77 -0.80
CA GLN A 160 -19.26 -32.75 0.08
C GLN A 160 -19.50 -32.18 1.48
N ASP A 161 -20.58 -32.59 2.14
CA ASP A 161 -20.98 -32.13 3.47
C ASP A 161 -19.87 -32.27 4.52
N THR A 162 -19.04 -33.31 4.42
CA THR A 162 -17.89 -33.55 5.31
C THR A 162 -16.80 -32.49 5.17
N THR A 163 -16.57 -32.01 3.94
CA THR A 163 -15.60 -30.96 3.62
C THR A 163 -16.12 -29.61 4.09
N LEU A 164 -17.41 -29.34 3.86
CA LEU A 164 -18.08 -28.14 4.38
C LEU A 164 -18.04 -28.08 5.91
N GLY A 165 -18.30 -29.21 6.59
CA GLY A 165 -18.21 -29.30 8.05
C GLY A 165 -16.79 -29.03 8.59
N SER A 166 -15.76 -29.50 7.87
CA SER A 166 -14.36 -29.26 8.25
C SER A 166 -13.96 -27.79 8.07
N LEU A 167 -14.40 -27.16 6.98
CA LEU A 167 -14.22 -25.74 6.71
C LEU A 167 -14.89 -24.88 7.78
N LEU A 168 -16.15 -25.16 8.12
CA LEU A 168 -16.88 -24.48 9.19
C LEU A 168 -16.14 -24.63 10.53
N SER A 169 -15.73 -25.85 10.89
CA SER A 169 -15.02 -26.11 12.15
C SER A 169 -13.71 -25.33 12.27
N ALA A 170 -12.99 -25.13 11.16
CA ALA A 170 -11.77 -24.34 11.13
C ALA A 170 -12.03 -22.82 11.23
N LEU A 171 -13.12 -22.33 10.65
CA LEU A 171 -13.40 -20.89 10.53
C LEU A 171 -14.24 -20.33 11.69
N MET A 172 -15.20 -21.10 12.21
CA MET A 172 -16.12 -20.66 13.27
C MET A 172 -15.45 -20.15 14.57
N PRO A 173 -14.31 -20.69 15.02
CA PRO A 173 -13.59 -20.16 16.19
C PRO A 173 -13.06 -18.73 16.00
N HIS A 174 -12.88 -18.30 14.75
CA HIS A 174 -12.30 -17.00 14.38
C HIS A 174 -13.35 -15.97 13.96
N CYS A 175 -14.65 -16.31 14.04
CA CYS A 175 -15.73 -15.35 13.85
C CYS A 175 -15.79 -14.34 14.99
N ASP A 176 -16.34 -13.15 14.73
CA ASP A 176 -16.56 -12.11 15.73
C ASP A 176 -18.06 -11.77 15.83
N PRO A 177 -18.73 -12.07 16.95
CA PRO A 177 -18.22 -12.81 18.12
C PRO A 177 -18.02 -14.32 17.83
N PRO A 178 -17.11 -15.00 18.56
CA PRO A 178 -16.79 -16.41 18.32
C PRO A 178 -17.98 -17.32 18.65
N GLN A 179 -18.25 -18.31 17.80
CA GLN A 179 -19.43 -19.20 17.90
C GLN A 179 -19.56 -19.88 19.27
N ARG A 180 -18.44 -20.22 19.92
CA ARG A 180 -18.42 -20.86 21.26
C ARG A 180 -19.14 -20.07 22.34
N ARG A 181 -19.38 -18.76 22.16
CA ARG A 181 -20.14 -17.92 23.09
C ARG A 181 -21.66 -18.09 22.97
N PHE A 182 -22.12 -18.87 21.99
CA PHE A 182 -23.52 -19.08 21.64
C PHE A 182 -23.83 -20.58 21.67
N PRO A 183 -24.19 -21.13 22.85
CA PRO A 183 -24.49 -22.56 23.00
C PRO A 183 -25.72 -22.94 22.17
N LEU A 184 -25.57 -23.98 21.33
CA LEU A 184 -26.61 -24.45 20.43
C LEU A 184 -27.83 -25.00 21.20
N GLU A 185 -27.61 -25.56 22.39
CA GLU A 185 -28.62 -26.14 23.28
C GLU A 185 -29.61 -25.08 23.80
N LYS A 186 -29.18 -23.81 23.85
CA LYS A 186 -30.01 -22.68 24.27
C LYS A 186 -30.75 -22.02 23.11
N GLY A 187 -30.52 -22.49 21.87
CA GLY A 187 -31.13 -21.91 20.66
C GLY A 187 -30.69 -20.48 20.36
N ILE A 188 -29.65 -19.96 21.04
CA ILE A 188 -29.18 -18.59 20.86
C ILE A 188 -28.17 -18.58 19.72
N ALA A 189 -28.54 -18.04 18.57
CA ALA A 189 -27.65 -17.90 17.43
C ALA A 189 -26.77 -16.65 17.53
N PRO A 190 -25.53 -16.68 17.03
CA PRO A 190 -24.69 -15.49 16.95
C PRO A 190 -25.26 -14.47 15.93
N PRO A 191 -24.96 -13.17 16.09
CA PRO A 191 -25.53 -12.10 15.28
C PRO A 191 -25.17 -12.16 13.78
N TRP A 192 -24.12 -12.92 13.42
CA TRP A 192 -23.73 -13.16 12.03
C TRP A 192 -24.46 -14.35 11.39
N TRP A 193 -25.20 -15.16 12.15
CA TRP A 193 -25.98 -16.27 11.61
C TRP A 193 -27.19 -15.74 10.83
N ARG A 194 -27.32 -16.11 9.55
CA ARG A 194 -28.46 -15.68 8.75
C ARG A 194 -29.64 -16.63 8.95
N GLY A 195 -30.51 -16.29 9.90
CA GLY A 195 -31.80 -16.94 10.15
C GLY A 195 -32.73 -16.00 10.92
N ARG A 196 -33.91 -15.78 10.36
CA ARG A 196 -35.01 -14.92 10.85
C ARG A 196 -35.29 -15.03 12.35
N GLY A 197 -35.78 -13.92 12.91
CA GLY A 197 -36.57 -13.94 14.13
C GLY A 197 -37.71 -14.93 14.02
N LEU A 198 -37.61 -16.02 14.76
CA LEU A 198 -38.76 -16.67 15.34
C LEU A 198 -38.96 -15.98 16.68
N VAL A 199 -39.94 -15.09 16.72
CA VAL A 199 -40.73 -14.88 17.92
C VAL A 199 -40.98 -16.28 18.49
N ALA A 200 -40.47 -16.52 19.69
CA ALA A 200 -40.98 -17.58 20.53
C ALA A 200 -42.47 -17.26 20.69
N SER A 201 -43.31 -17.91 19.89
CA SER A 201 -44.71 -17.98 20.20
C SER A 201 -44.77 -18.82 21.46
N ASP A 202 -44.98 -18.16 22.59
CA ASP A 202 -45.38 -18.81 23.83
C ASP A 202 -46.49 -19.80 23.49
N GLY A 203 -46.15 -21.08 23.61
CA GLY A 203 -47.11 -22.17 23.63
C GLY A 203 -47.72 -22.19 25.01
N ASP A 204 -48.83 -21.47 25.15
CA ASP A 204 -49.78 -21.59 26.24
C ASP A 204 -50.11 -23.06 26.49
N THR A 205 -49.69 -23.57 27.65
CA THR A 205 -50.25 -24.77 28.25
C THR A 205 -50.47 -24.52 29.74
N ARG A 206 -51.59 -23.88 30.08
CA ARG A 206 -52.48 -24.39 31.13
C ARG A 206 -53.84 -23.70 31.16
#